data_AF-A0A1F6W6P1-F1
#
_entry.id   AF-A0A1F6W6P1-F1
#
_cell.length_a   1.000
_cell.length_b   1.000
_cell.length_c   1.000
_cell.angle_alpha   90.00
_cell.angle_beta   90.00
_cell.angle_gamma   90.00
#
_symmetry.space_group_name_H-M   'P 1'
#
loop_
_entity.id
_entity.type
_entity.pdbx_description
1 polymer ?
#
loop_
_entity_poly.entity_id
_entity_poly.type
_entity_poly.pdbx_seq_one_letter_code
_entity_poly.pdbx_strand_id
1 'polypeptide(L)'
;MKNDFNRGISILGIIFWGFILILILSYFNISIKGVVESPTGRENLGYVEGKSKSIWFKYLEKPANYIWNDIFINLFWKSFVSNLERIRDGKSTDFDNAAPQVDYNNTKGS
;
A
#
# COMPACT_ATOMS: atom_id res chain seq x y z
N MET A 1 17.39 -15.63 25.15
CA MET A 1 17.15 -14.69 24.02
C MET A 1 15.71 -14.83 23.58
N LYS A 2 14.88 -13.80 23.77
CA LYS A 2 13.50 -13.74 23.25
C LYS A 2 13.60 -13.27 21.79
N ASN A 3 13.26 -14.13 20.84
CA ASN A 3 13.15 -13.72 19.44
C ASN A 3 11.73 -13.21 19.21
N ASP A 4 11.54 -11.90 19.43
CA ASP A 4 10.31 -11.20 19.05
C ASP A 4 10.35 -10.95 17.54
N PHE A 5 10.01 -12.00 16.78
CA PHE A 5 9.82 -11.91 15.34
C PHE A 5 8.54 -11.10 15.09
N ASN A 6 8.68 -9.78 14.96
CA ASN A 6 7.65 -8.90 14.44
C ASN A 6 7.27 -9.38 13.04
N ARG A 7 6.24 -10.23 12.95
CA ARG A 7 5.66 -10.68 11.68
C ARG A 7 5.02 -9.47 11.02
N GLY A 8 5.81 -8.73 10.25
CA GLY A 8 5.30 -7.79 9.26
C GLY A 8 4.32 -8.51 8.34
N ILE A 9 3.39 -7.76 7.76
CA ILE A 9 2.37 -8.30 6.88
C ILE A 9 3.07 -9.03 5.72
N SER A 10 2.88 -10.35 5.64
CA SER A 10 3.50 -11.17 4.60
C SER A 10 2.98 -10.71 3.24
N ILE A 11 3.87 -10.45 2.29
CA ILE A 11 3.54 -10.03 0.91
C ILE A 11 2.56 -11.02 0.25
N LEU A 12 2.70 -12.31 0.56
CA LEU A 12 1.77 -13.36 0.15
C LEU A 12 0.36 -13.13 0.71
N GLY A 13 0.24 -12.65 1.94
CA GLY A 13 -1.03 -12.25 2.54
C GLY A 13 -1.67 -11.06 1.81
N ILE A 14 -0.88 -10.07 1.40
CA ILE A 14 -1.38 -8.90 0.66
C ILE A 14 -1.90 -9.32 -0.72
N ILE A 15 -1.15 -10.15 -1.45
CA ILE A 15 -1.55 -10.67 -2.75
C ILE A 15 -2.81 -11.54 -2.61
N PHE A 16 -2.89 -12.37 -1.58
CA PHE A 16 -4.05 -13.20 -1.27
C PHE A 16 -5.29 -12.34 -0.95
N TRP A 17 -5.15 -11.31 -0.13
CA TRP A 17 -6.24 -10.36 0.16
C TRP A 17 -6.65 -9.54 -1.07
N GLY A 18 -5.70 -9.13 -1.92
CA GLY A 18 -5.98 -8.47 -3.19
C GLY A 18 -6.75 -9.37 -4.16
N PHE A 19 -6.37 -10.65 -4.25
CA PHE A 19 -7.09 -11.65 -5.03
C PHE A 19 -8.50 -11.89 -4.50
N ILE A 20 -8.68 -12.02 -3.18
CA ILE A 20 -10.00 -12.13 -2.53
C ILE A 20 -10.86 -10.89 -2.82
N LEU A 21 -10.29 -9.70 -2.79
CA LEU A 21 -10.99 -8.47 -3.12
C LEU A 21 -11.47 -8.47 -4.58
N ILE A 22 -10.62 -8.88 -5.52
CA ILE A 22 -10.99 -9.04 -6.94
C ILE A 22 -12.08 -10.09 -7.10
N LEU A 23 -12.01 -11.22 -6.39
CA LEU A 23 -13.03 -12.26 -6.40
C LEU A 23 -14.37 -11.76 -5.85
N ILE A 24 -14.37 -10.99 -4.76
CA ILE A 24 -15.59 -10.37 -4.22
C ILE A 24 -16.18 -9.41 -5.25
N LEU A 25 -15.37 -8.54 -5.86
CA LEU A 25 -15.80 -7.62 -6.91
C LEU A 25 -16.33 -8.35 -8.15
N SER A 26 -15.74 -9.50 -8.51
CA SER A 26 -16.15 -10.34 -9.63
C SER A 26 -17.41 -11.18 -9.30
N TYR A 27 -17.55 -11.62 -8.05
CA TYR A 27 -18.72 -12.30 -7.50
C TYR A 27 -19.94 -11.38 -7.42
N PHE A 28 -19.72 -10.07 -7.19
CA PHE A 28 -20.68 -9.02 -7.49
C PHE A 28 -20.87 -8.85 -9.01
N ASN A 29 -21.09 -9.96 -9.73
CA ASN A 29 -21.62 -10.11 -11.09
C ASN A 29 -23.06 -9.55 -11.19
N ILE A 30 -23.28 -8.44 -10.50
CA ILE A 30 -24.42 -7.56 -10.57
C ILE A 30 -24.37 -7.01 -11.98
N SER A 31 -25.32 -7.44 -12.79
CA SER A 31 -25.80 -6.60 -13.87
C SER A 31 -26.13 -5.25 -13.24
N ILE A 32 -25.19 -4.29 -13.31
CA ILE A 32 -25.40 -2.91 -12.83
C ILE A 32 -26.72 -2.41 -13.41
N LYS A 33 -26.96 -2.77 -14.67
CA LYS A 33 -28.19 -2.53 -15.41
C LYS A 33 -29.43 -3.14 -14.73
N GLY A 34 -29.43 -4.42 -14.36
CA GLY A 34 -30.57 -5.10 -13.73
C GLY A 34 -30.89 -4.59 -12.31
N VAL A 35 -29.88 -4.20 -11.54
CA VAL A 35 -30.11 -3.58 -10.22
C VAL A 35 -30.54 -2.12 -10.37
N VAL A 36 -29.95 -1.35 -11.29
CA VAL A 36 -30.33 0.05 -11.58
C VAL A 36 -31.70 0.16 -12.28
N GLU A 37 -32.16 -0.84 -13.01
CA GLU A 37 -33.47 -0.83 -13.68
C GLU A 37 -34.60 -1.37 -12.80
N SER A 38 -34.30 -2.13 -11.74
CA SER A 38 -35.31 -2.61 -10.81
C SER A 38 -35.79 -1.49 -9.85
N PRO A 39 -37.11 -1.41 -9.54
CA PRO A 39 -37.63 -0.45 -8.57
C PRO A 39 -36.94 -0.55 -7.21
N THR A 40 -36.74 -1.78 -6.72
CA THR A 40 -36.09 -2.08 -5.45
C THR A 40 -34.59 -1.75 -5.44
N GLY A 41 -33.91 -1.90 -6.58
CA GLY A 41 -32.50 -1.59 -6.69
C GLY A 41 -32.22 -0.09 -6.81
N ARG A 42 -33.07 0.70 -7.49
CA ARG A 42 -32.94 2.17 -7.51
C ARG A 42 -33.08 2.79 -6.12
N GLU A 43 -34.03 2.30 -5.33
CA GLU A 43 -34.30 2.80 -3.97
C GLU A 43 -33.17 2.43 -2.99
N ASN A 44 -32.66 1.20 -3.07
CA ASN A 44 -31.56 0.74 -2.21
C ASN A 44 -30.18 1.26 -2.65
N LEU A 45 -29.92 1.42 -3.95
CA LEU A 45 -28.66 2.00 -4.44
C LEU A 45 -28.50 3.44 -3.98
N GLY A 46 -29.54 4.28 -4.08
CA GLY A 46 -29.48 5.64 -3.57
C GLY A 46 -29.19 5.71 -2.07
N TYR A 47 -29.74 4.77 -1.30
CA TYR A 47 -29.53 4.68 0.14
C TYR A 47 -28.12 4.19 0.53
N VAL A 48 -27.64 3.14 -0.14
CA VAL A 48 -26.31 2.54 0.13
C VAL A 48 -25.20 3.42 -0.42
N GLU A 49 -25.37 4.02 -1.60
CA GLU A 49 -24.41 4.93 -2.20
C GLU A 49 -24.27 6.22 -1.39
N GLY A 50 -25.37 6.78 -0.88
CA GLY A 50 -25.33 7.93 0.01
C GLY A 50 -24.59 7.63 1.31
N LYS A 51 -24.84 6.47 1.93
CA LYS A 51 -24.16 6.05 3.16
C LYS A 51 -22.69 5.70 2.94
N SER A 52 -22.35 4.98 1.88
CA SER A 52 -20.97 4.58 1.59
C SER A 52 -20.11 5.78 1.24
N LYS A 53 -20.61 6.71 0.40
CA LYS A 53 -19.95 8.00 0.13
C LYS A 53 -19.80 8.80 1.41
N SER A 54 -20.84 8.89 2.24
CA SER A 54 -20.77 9.61 3.51
C SER A 54 -19.71 9.03 4.45
N ILE A 55 -19.64 7.70 4.60
CA ILE A 55 -18.63 7.05 5.43
C ILE A 55 -17.23 7.26 4.87
N TRP A 56 -17.06 7.16 3.55
CA TRP A 56 -15.81 7.43 2.87
C TRP A 56 -15.31 8.85 3.16
N PHE A 57 -16.08 9.87 2.78
CA PHE A 57 -15.68 11.27 2.96
C PHE A 57 -15.55 11.66 4.44
N LYS A 58 -16.39 11.12 5.33
CA LYS A 58 -16.37 11.51 6.74
C LYS A 58 -15.26 10.84 7.55
N TYR A 59 -14.92 9.59 7.25
CA TYR A 59 -14.05 8.79 8.13
C TYR A 59 -12.83 8.20 7.44
N LEU A 60 -12.92 7.85 6.15
CA LEU A 60 -11.88 7.07 5.48
C LEU A 60 -10.99 7.90 4.57
N GLU A 61 -11.50 8.98 3.99
CA GLU A 61 -10.77 9.83 3.04
C GLU A 61 -9.50 10.38 3.65
N LYS A 62 -9.58 11.00 4.83
CA LYS A 62 -8.42 11.61 5.49
C LYS A 62 -7.33 10.58 5.85
N PRO A 63 -7.61 9.48 6.57
CA PRO A 63 -6.58 8.49 6.86
C PRO A 63 -6.07 7.77 5.60
N ALA A 64 -6.93 7.51 4.61
CA ALA A 64 -6.50 6.92 3.34
C ALA A 64 -5.54 7.86 2.58
N ASN A 65 -5.85 9.15 2.52
CA ASN A 65 -5.00 10.16 1.90
C ASN A 65 -3.66 10.30 2.62
N TYR A 66 -3.64 10.27 3.96
CA TYR A 66 -2.40 10.29 4.73
C TYR A 66 -1.54 9.05 4.44
N ILE A 67 -2.12 7.86 4.52
CA ILE A 67 -1.40 6.61 4.25
C ILE A 67 -0.87 6.60 2.82
N TRP A 68 -1.68 7.01 1.85
CA TRP A 68 -1.28 7.00 0.45
C TRP A 68 -0.19 8.03 0.14
N ASN A 69 -0.40 9.29 0.51
CA ASN A 69 0.50 10.37 0.12
C ASN A 69 1.75 10.43 1.01
N ASP A 70 1.57 10.39 2.33
CA ASP A 70 2.67 10.64 3.27
C ASP A 70 3.47 9.38 3.58
N ILE A 71 2.83 8.22 3.63
CA ILE A 71 3.55 6.96 3.89
C ILE A 71 3.95 6.33 2.56
N PHE A 72 2.98 5.93 1.75
CA PHE A 72 3.30 5.12 0.57
C PHE A 72 4.08 5.91 -0.48
N ILE A 73 3.62 7.10 -0.89
CA ILE A 73 4.32 7.89 -1.90
C ILE A 73 5.62 8.48 -1.33
N ASN A 74 5.54 9.22 -0.22
CA ASN A 74 6.68 9.99 0.27
C ASN A 74 7.76 9.14 0.93
N LEU A 75 7.40 8.20 1.81
CA LEU A 75 8.37 7.39 2.52
C LEU A 75 8.90 6.24 1.65
N PHE A 76 8.02 5.52 0.97
CA PHE A 76 8.39 4.31 0.23
C PHE A 76 8.68 4.56 -1.24
N TRP A 77 7.69 5.01 -2.02
CA TRP A 77 7.76 5.02 -3.48
C TRP A 77 8.83 5.97 -4.04
N LYS A 78 8.92 7.19 -3.51
CA LYS A 78 9.95 8.16 -3.93
C LYS A 78 11.37 7.66 -3.63
N SER A 79 11.61 7.14 -2.44
CA SER A 79 12.93 6.59 -2.06
C SER A 79 13.28 5.37 -2.94
N PHE A 80 12.31 4.50 -3.18
CA PHE A 80 12.49 3.33 -4.05
C PHE A 80 12.89 3.73 -5.48
N VAL A 81 12.10 4.59 -6.13
CA VAL A 81 12.38 5.03 -7.51
C VAL A 81 13.71 5.78 -7.59
N SER A 82 14.00 6.67 -6.64
CA SER A 82 15.27 7.41 -6.62
C SER A 82 16.47 6.47 -6.51
N ASN A 83 16.40 5.44 -5.68
CA ASN A 83 17.47 4.46 -5.56
C ASN A 83 17.62 3.60 -6.83
N LEU A 84 16.52 3.24 -7.51
CA LEU A 84 16.58 2.56 -8.81
C LEU A 84 17.22 3.44 -9.90
N GLU A 85 16.89 4.72 -9.95
CA GLU A 85 17.52 5.66 -10.88
C GLU A 85 19.02 5.79 -10.62
N ARG A 86 19.43 5.81 -9.35
CA ARG A 86 20.86 5.84 -8.98
C ARG A 86 21.58 4.57 -9.43
N ILE A 87 20.98 3.39 -9.23
CA ILE A 87 21.55 2.12 -9.73
C ILE A 87 21.69 2.15 -11.26
N ARG A 88 20.63 2.59 -11.98
CA ARG A 88 20.65 2.72 -13.44
C ARG A 88 21.78 3.65 -13.91
N ASP A 89 21.97 4.76 -13.22
CA ASP A 89 22.96 5.78 -13.56
C ASP A 89 24.37 5.46 -13.00
N GLY A 90 24.57 4.32 -12.33
CA GLY A 90 25.85 3.90 -11.75
C GLY A 90 26.28 4.70 -10.50
N LYS A 91 25.33 5.31 -9.77
CA LYS A 91 25.55 6.13 -8.57
C LYS A 91 25.25 5.31 -7.30
N SER A 92 26.01 5.57 -6.23
CA SER A 92 25.81 4.94 -4.91
C SER A 92 24.41 5.22 -4.37
N THR A 93 23.71 4.21 -3.85
CA THR A 93 22.38 4.32 -3.25
C THR A 93 22.41 4.98 -1.87
N ASP A 94 21.25 5.33 -1.32
CA ASP A 94 21.14 5.84 0.05
C ASP A 94 21.64 4.81 1.07
N PHE A 95 21.48 3.51 0.79
CA PHE A 95 22.02 2.42 1.61
C PHE A 95 23.55 2.41 1.59
N ASP A 96 24.16 2.60 0.41
CA ASP A 96 25.62 2.66 0.29
C ASP A 96 26.19 3.87 1.04
N ASN A 97 25.47 4.99 1.03
CA ASN A 97 25.88 6.22 1.73
C ASN A 97 25.67 6.14 3.25
N ALA A 98 24.67 5.38 3.71
CA ALA A 98 24.38 5.18 5.13
C ALA A 98 25.17 4.03 5.75
N ALA A 99 25.91 3.25 4.94
CA ALA A 99 26.71 2.13 5.42
C ALA A 99 27.90 2.64 6.26
N PRO A 100 28.19 2.01 7.42
CA PRO A 100 29.35 2.36 8.21
C PRO A 100 30.63 2.11 7.42
N GLN A 101 31.51 3.12 7.34
CA GLN A 101 32.80 2.98 6.69
C GLN A 101 33.72 2.14 7.59
N VAL A 102 34.10 0.97 7.13
CA VAL A 102 35.07 0.12 7.84
C VAL A 102 36.46 0.73 7.65
N ASP A 103 37.05 1.25 8.73
CA ASP A 103 38.46 1.67 8.72
C ASP A 103 39.36 0.43 8.77
N TYR A 104 39.80 0.00 7.59
CA TYR A 104 40.69 -1.15 7.43
C TYR A 104 42.10 -0.92 8.02
N ASN A 105 42.46 0.31 8.38
CA ASN A 105 43.79 0.61 8.95
C ASN A 105 43.87 0.35 10.45
N ASN A 106 42.72 0.27 11.15
CA ASN A 106 42.67 0.08 12.60
C ASN A 106 42.53 -1.39 13.04
N THR A 107 42.37 -2.33 12.09
CA THR A 107 42.32 -3.79 12.36
C THR A 107 43.65 -4.50 12.14
N LYS A 108 44.66 -3.78 11.63
CA LYS A 108 46.06 -4.22 11.61
C LYS A 108 46.87 -3.45 12.66
N GLY A 109 46.43 -3.52 13.91
CA GLY A 109 47.20 -3.01 15.04
C GLY A 109 48.15 -4.07 15.61
N SER A 110 49.36 -3.60 15.95
CA SER A 110 50.23 -4.01 17.07
C SER A 110 50.77 -5.45 17.13
#